data_AF-A0A9E4T6I2-F1
#
_entry.id   AF-A0A9E4T6I2-F1
#
_cell.length_a   1.000
_cell.length_b   1.000
_cell.length_c   1.000
_cell.angle_alpha   90.00
_cell.angle_beta   90.00
_cell.angle_gamma   90.00
#
_symmetry.space_group_name_H-M   'P 1'
#
loop_
_entity.id
_entity.type
_entity.pdbx_description
1 polymer ?
#
loop_
_entity_poly.entity_id
_entity_poly.type
_entity_poly.pdbx_seq_one_letter_code
_entity_poly.pdbx_strand_id
1 'polypeptide(L)' 'DEALKEKIFKNMSKRAAEMLKDDLEAAAPAKLSDVEASQKEILQVARRLADAGEIMLGGGGDEFV' A
#
# COMPACT_ATOMS: atom_id res chain seq x y z
N ASP A 1 -6.28 -2.35 8.61
CA ASP A 1 -5.39 -3.05 9.55
C ASP A 1 -4.27 -2.11 9.95
N GLU A 2 -4.17 -1.77 11.23
CA GLU A 2 -3.13 -0.87 11.75
C GLU A 2 -1.72 -1.45 11.54
N ALA A 3 -1.57 -2.78 11.57
CA ALA A 3 -0.28 -3.42 11.34
C ALA A 3 0.23 -3.19 9.90
N LEU A 4 -0.66 -3.26 8.91
CA LEU A 4 -0.32 -2.96 7.52
C LEU A 4 0.07 -1.49 7.35
N LYS A 5 -0.70 -0.58 7.96
CA LYS A 5 -0.44 0.86 7.93
C LYS A 5 0.95 1.18 8.52
N GLU A 6 1.27 0.61 9.67
CA GLU A 6 2.58 0.76 10.30
C GLU A 6 3.71 0.21 9.42
N LYS A 7 3.50 -0.97 8.81
CA LYS A 7 4.48 -1.57 7.88
C LYS A 7 4.80 -0.64 6.71
N ILE A 8 3.80 0.05 6.14
CA ILE A 8 4.03 1.03 5.07
C ILE A 8 4.85 2.21 5.59
N PHE A 9 4.44 2.85 6.69
CA PHE A 9 5.15 4.02 7.22
C PHE A 9 6.59 3.72 7.63
N LYS A 10 6.86 2.54 8.19
CA LYS A 10 8.20 2.11 8.60
C LYS A 10 9.18 2.02 7.42
N ASN A 11 8.69 1.78 6.21
CA ASN A 11 9.51 1.71 5.00
C ASN A 11 9.65 3.06 4.26
N MET A 12 9.13 4.14 4.83
CA MET A 12 9.30 5.50 4.30
C MET A 12 10.39 6.26 5.07
N SER A 13 10.94 7.32 4.45
CA SER A 13 11.74 8.28 5.21
C SER A 13 10.87 9.00 6.24
N LYS A 14 11.46 9.41 7.37
CA LYS A 14 10.72 10.09 8.46
C LYS A 14 9.90 11.28 7.96
N ARG A 15 10.52 12.13 7.13
CA ARG A 15 9.85 13.29 6.53
C ARG A 15 8.67 12.90 5.65
N ALA A 16 8.82 11.88 4.80
CA ALA A 16 7.74 11.45 3.91
C ALA A 16 6.58 10.82 4.68
N ALA A 17 6.88 10.06 5.73
CA ALA A 17 5.86 9.48 6.61
C ALA A 17 5.08 10.55 7.37
N GLU A 18 5.75 11.61 7.87
CA GLU A 18 5.11 12.76 8.51
C GLU A 18 4.20 13.51 7.53
N MET A 19 4.71 13.87 6.35
CA MET A 19 3.91 14.55 5.32
C MET A 19 2.65 13.76 4.92
N LEU A 20 2.78 12.44 4.72
CA LEU A 20 1.64 11.61 4.36
C LEU A 20 0.59 11.51 5.48
N LYS A 21 1.01 11.55 6.75
CA LYS A 21 0.06 11.58 7.88
C LYS A 21 -0.70 12.89 7.90
N ASP A 22 -0.02 14.01 7.74
CA ASP A 22 -0.65 15.34 7.67
C ASP A 22 -1.65 15.40 6.51
N ASP A 23 -1.28 14.88 5.34
CA ASP A 23 -2.16 14.79 4.16
C ASP A 23 -3.40 13.91 4.43
N LEU A 24 -3.24 12.80 5.15
CA LEU A 24 -4.36 11.91 5.52
C LEU A 24 -5.29 12.53 6.57
N GLU A 25 -4.75 13.31 7.51
CA GLU A 25 -5.54 14.05 8.50
C GLU A 25 -6.35 15.17 7.84
N ALA A 26 -5.79 15.80 6.79
CA ALA A 26 -6.46 16.82 6.00
C ALA A 26 -7.39 16.26 4.90
N ALA A 27 -7.32 14.96 4.62
CA ALA A 27 -8.07 14.35 3.52
C ALA A 27 -9.58 14.41 3.74
N ALA A 28 -10.31 14.75 2.68
CA ALA A 28 -11.76 14.63 2.68
C ALA A 28 -12.20 13.15 2.70
N PRO A 29 -13.42 12.84 3.17
CA PRO A 29 -13.95 11.48 3.13
C PRO A 29 -13.89 10.89 1.71
N ALA A 30 -13.25 9.74 1.56
CA ALA A 30 -13.13 9.05 0.28
C ALA A 30 -14.31 8.12 0.04
N LYS A 31 -14.71 7.96 -1.23
CA LYS A 31 -15.66 6.90 -1.61
C LYS A 31 -14.94 5.56 -1.58
N LEU A 32 -15.65 4.52 -1.14
CA LEU A 32 -15.11 3.15 -1.09
C LEU A 32 -14.58 2.70 -2.47
N SER A 33 -15.29 3.03 -3.56
CA SER A 33 -14.88 2.71 -4.94
C SER A 33 -13.51 3.29 -5.30
N ASP A 34 -13.20 4.49 -4.81
CA ASP A 34 -11.96 5.20 -5.13
C ASP A 34 -10.79 4.60 -4.34
N VAL A 35 -11.06 4.16 -3.11
CA VAL A 35 -10.11 3.40 -2.28
C VAL A 35 -9.77 2.06 -2.94
N GLU A 36 -10.77 1.30 -3.37
CA GLU A 36 -10.58 0.01 -4.04
C GLU A 36 -9.82 0.15 -5.37
N ALA A 37 -10.12 1.20 -6.15
CA ALA A 37 -9.39 1.50 -7.37
C ALA A 37 -7.90 1.78 -7.09
N SER A 38 -7.61 2.59 -6.07
CA SER A 38 -6.24 2.94 -5.67
C SER A 38 -5.46 1.70 -5.17
N GLN A 39 -6.12 0.81 -4.42
CA GLN A 39 -5.54 -0.46 -4.00
C GLN A 39 -5.21 -1.37 -5.20
N LYS A 40 -6.09 -1.42 -6.20
CA LYS A 40 -5.86 -2.19 -7.43
C LYS A 40 -4.65 -1.66 -8.21
N GLU A 41 -4.46 -0.34 -8.28
CA GLU A 41 -3.28 0.26 -8.91
C GLU A 41 -1.98 -0.14 -8.19
N ILE A 42 -1.97 -0.13 -6.85
CA ILE A 42 -0.82 -0.60 -6.05
C ILE A 42 -0.50 -2.07 -6.37
N LEU A 43 -1.51 -2.94 -6.47
CA LEU A 43 -1.33 -4.34 -6.84
C LEU A 43 -0.77 -4.51 -8.26
N GLN A 44 -1.19 -3.67 -9.21
CA GLN A 44 -0.62 -3.69 -10.57
C GLN A 44 0.85 -3.33 -10.56
N VAL A 45 1.26 -2.34 -9.77
CA VAL A 45 2.68 -1.98 -9.62
C VAL A 45 3.46 -3.16 -9.01
N ALA A 46 2.95 -3.75 -7.93
CA ALA A 46 3.58 -4.92 -7.32
C ALA A 46 3.73 -6.09 -8.30
N ARG A 47 2.69 -6.37 -9.12
CA ARG A 47 2.75 -7.40 -10.14
C ARG A 47 3.82 -7.12 -11.19
N ARG A 48 3.90 -5.89 -11.69
CA ARG A 48 4.94 -5.49 -12.66
C ARG A 48 6.35 -5.67 -12.09
N LEU A 49 6.56 -5.30 -10.82
CA LEU A 49 7.84 -5.50 -10.15
C LEU A 49 8.18 -6.98 -9.99
N ALA A 50 7.17 -7.82 -9.74
CA ALA A 50 7.36 -9.27 -9.63
C ALA A 50 7.70 -9.90 -10.99
N ASP A 51 6.99 -9.50 -12.05
CA ASP A 51 7.25 -9.96 -13.42
C ASP A 51 8.65 -9.51 -13.89
N ALA A 52 9.17 -8.39 -13.36
CA ALA A 52 10.53 -7.92 -13.59
C ALA A 52 11.59 -8.62 -12.70
N GLY A 53 11.18 -9.44 -11.72
CA GLY A 53 12.07 -10.13 -10.78
C GLY A 53 12.62 -9.26 -9.65
N GLU A 54 12.15 -8.00 -9.53
CA GLU A 54 12.60 -7.05 -8.50
C GLU A 54 12.03 -7.38 -7.11
N ILE A 55 10.84 -7.99 -7.07
CA ILE A 55 10.23 -8.48 -5.84
C ILE A 55 9.73 -9.91 -6.02
N MET A 56 9.75 -10.68 -4.93
CA MET A 56 9.03 -11.96 -4.88
C MET A 56 7.67 -11.75 -4.22
N LEU A 57 6.61 -11.92 -5.00
CA LEU A 57 5.27 -12.13 -4.44
C LEU A 57 5.21 -13.59 -4.03
N GLY A 58 5.23 -13.85 -2.72
CA GLY A 58 5.44 -15.19 -2.15
C GLY A 58 4.47 -16.25 -2.70
N GLY A 59 5.01 -17.46 -2.91
CA GLY A 59 4.29 -18.70 -3.18
C GLY A 59 4.22 -19.61 -1.94
N GLY A 60 3.90 -19.05 -0.77
CA GLY A 60 3.57 -19.83 0.43
C GLY A 60 2.09 -19.66 0.71
N GLY A 61 1.30 -20.71 0.49
CA GLY A 61 -0.15 -20.69 0.64
C GLY A 61 -0.57 -20.41 2.09
N ASP A 62 -1.28 -19.30 2.27
CA ASP A 62 -2.37 -19.09 3.23
C ASP A 62 -2.61 -17.58 3.31
N GLU A 63 -3.37 -17.01 2.35
CA GLU A 63 -4.09 -15.72 2.50
C GLU A 63 -4.77 -15.25 1.19
N PHE A 64 -5.23 -16.19 0.37
CA PHE A 64 -6.30 -15.92 -0.60
C PHE A 64 -7.49 -16.82 -0.27
N VAL A 65 -8.04 -16.67 0.94
CA VAL A 65 -9.39 -17.08 1.32
C VAL A 65 -10.00 -15.96 2.14
#